data_AF-A0A6N6Q547-F1
#
_entry.id   AF-A0A6N6Q547-F1
#
_cell.length_a   1.000
_cell.length_b   1.000
_cell.length_c   1.000
_cell.angle_alpha   90.00
_cell.angle_beta   90.00
_cell.angle_gamma   90.00
#
_symmetry.space_group_name_H-M   'P 1'
#
loop_
_entity.id
_entity.type
_entity.pdbx_description
1 polymer ?
#
loop_
_entity_poly.entity_id
_entity_poly.type
_entity_poly.pdbx_seq_one_letter_code
_entity_poly.pdbx_strand_id
1 'polypeptide(L)' 'MEAKRAKRSTGKRAKGWPRDITVGRTTVTVYRRTNGDGVGYRVADYSTGTRRFLSYADEGTALDEAKRIA' A
#
# COMPACT_ATOMS: atom_id res chain seq x y z
N MET A 1 13.86 3.72 -18.02
CA MET A 1 12.67 2.85 -18.17
C MET A 1 11.79 3.03 -16.93
N GLU A 2 10.79 3.91 -16.99
CA GLU A 2 9.84 4.10 -15.88
C GLU A 2 8.74 3.04 -16.05
N ALA A 3 8.83 1.95 -15.29
CA ALA A 3 7.83 0.89 -15.31
C ALA A 3 6.53 1.41 -14.68
N LYS A 4 5.68 2.04 -15.50
CA LYS A 4 4.32 2.43 -15.09
C LYS A 4 3.55 1.14 -14.82
N ARG A 5 3.40 0.81 -13.54
CA ARG A 5 2.80 -0.44 -13.08
C ARG A 5 1.35 -0.49 -13.59
N ALA A 6 1.12 -1.29 -14.63
CA ALA A 6 -0.19 -1.46 -15.25
C ALA A 6 -1.23 -1.87 -14.19
N LYS A 7 -2.28 -1.06 -14.06
CA LYS A 7 -3.41 -1.29 -13.16
C LYS A 7 -4.23 -2.48 -13.66
N ARG A 8 -3.77 -3.72 -13.43
CA ARG A 8 -4.57 -4.93 -13.68
C ARG A 8 -5.83 -4.88 -12.83
N SER A 9 -6.96 -4.68 -13.49
CA SER A 9 -8.33 -4.71 -12.97
C SER A 9 -8.80 -6.16 -12.88
N THR A 10 -8.87 -6.71 -11.67
CA THR A 10 -9.53 -7.99 -11.42
C THR A 10 -10.10 -7.98 -10.00
N GLY A 11 -11.42 -8.16 -9.89
CA GLY A 11 -12.19 -8.12 -8.65
C GLY A 11 -12.62 -6.71 -8.25
N LYS A 12 -13.86 -6.55 -7.75
CA LYS A 12 -14.40 -5.29 -7.17
C LYS A 12 -13.45 -4.78 -6.07
N ARG A 13 -12.41 -4.02 -6.42
CA ARG A 13 -11.58 -3.33 -5.43
C ARG A 13 -12.44 -2.30 -4.74
N ALA A 14 -12.33 -2.23 -3.41
CA ALA A 14 -12.97 -1.17 -2.65
C ALA A 14 -12.62 0.19 -3.29
N LYS A 15 -13.63 1.05 -3.48
CA LYS A 15 -13.46 2.35 -4.14
C LYS A 15 -12.31 3.11 -3.48
N GLY A 16 -11.28 3.45 -4.27
CA GLY A 16 -10.10 4.19 -3.80
C GLY A 16 -8.91 3.35 -3.31
N TRP A 17 -8.94 2.01 -3.43
CA TRP A 17 -7.83 1.13 -3.06
C TRP A 17 -7.28 0.32 -4.26
N PRO A 18 -5.96 0.00 -4.29
CA PRO A 18 -4.91 0.43 -3.36
C PRO A 18 -4.64 1.94 -3.43
N ARG A 19 -4.04 2.50 -2.38
CA ARG A 19 -3.60 3.90 -2.28
C ARG A 19 -2.09 4.00 -2.49
N ASP A 20 -1.67 4.94 -3.31
CA ASP A 20 -0.27 5.34 -3.46
C ASP A 20 0.00 6.58 -2.61
N ILE A 21 1.10 6.54 -1.85
CA ILE A 21 1.62 7.65 -1.04
C ILE A 21 2.99 7.98 -1.61
N THR A 22 3.13 9.20 -2.11
CA THR A 22 4.39 9.71 -2.65
C THR A 22 4.93 10.79 -1.76
N VAL A 23 6.16 10.61 -1.29
CA VAL A 23 6.93 11.62 -0.56
C VAL A 23 8.24 11.81 -1.33
N GLY A 24 8.44 13.00 -1.88
CA GLY A 24 9.57 13.28 -2.77
C GLY A 24 9.58 12.37 -4.01
N ARG A 25 10.59 11.50 -4.10
CA ARG A 25 10.79 10.56 -5.23
C ARG A 25 10.36 9.13 -4.91
N THR A 26 10.04 8.84 -3.66
CA THR A 26 9.63 7.50 -3.25
C THR A 26 8.12 7.39 -3.31
N THR A 27 7.63 6.28 -3.83
CA THR A 27 6.20 5.96 -3.84
C THR A 27 5.98 4.64 -3.13
N VAL A 28 5.15 4.69 -2.10
CA VAL A 28 4.77 3.55 -1.27
C VAL A 28 3.31 3.20 -1.56
N THR A 29 3.02 1.92 -1.80
CA THR A 29 1.64 1.48 -2.03
C THR A 29 1.05 0.85 -0.77
N VAL A 30 -0.09 1.36 -0.33
CA VAL A 30 -0.91 0.83 0.75
C VAL A 30 -2.08 0.05 0.15
N TYR A 31 -2.21 -1.20 0.56
CA TYR A 31 -3.28 -2.10 0.15
C TYR A 31 -4.26 -2.26 1.30
N ARG A 32 -5.55 -2.19 0.99
CA ARG A 32 -6.60 -2.62 1.91
C ARG A 32 -6.98 -4.06 1.60
N ARG A 33 -7.09 -4.89 2.63
CA ARG A 33 -7.56 -6.27 2.58
C ARG A 33 -8.76 -6.41 3.50
N THR A 34 -9.74 -7.21 3.09
CA THR A 34 -10.81 -7.68 3.98
C THR A 34 -10.52 -9.14 4.27
N ASN A 35 -10.42 -9.49 5.54
CA ASN A 35 -10.36 -10.86 6.03
C ASN A 35 -11.70 -11.21 6.69
N GLY A 36 -11.93 -12.49 7.01
CA GLY A 36 -13.14 -12.93 7.72
C GLY A 36 -13.40 -12.16 9.01
N ASP A 37 -12.33 -11.72 9.69
CA ASP A 37 -12.38 -10.99 10.97
C ASP A 37 -12.47 -9.45 10.83
N GLY A 38 -12.44 -8.90 9.61
CA GLY A 38 -12.54 -7.45 9.40
C GLY A 38 -11.61 -6.88 8.32
N VAL A 39 -11.36 -5.58 8.40
CA VAL A 39 -10.48 -4.87 7.46
C VAL A 39 -9.07 -4.80 8.03
N GLY A 40 -8.07 -5.03 7.18
CA GLY A 40 -6.67 -4.76 7.48
C GLY A 40 -5.99 -4.02 6.34
N TYR A 41 -4.80 -3.50 6.61
CA TYR A 41 -4.02 -2.71 5.68
C TYR A 41 -2.61 -3.28 5.54
N ARG A 42 -2.00 -3.08 4.38
CA ARG A 42 -0.67 -3.61 4.07
C ARG A 42 0.14 -2.57 3.33
N VAL A 43 1.27 -2.17 3.89
CA VAL A 43 2.17 -1.16 3.32
C VAL A 43 3.31 -1.88 2.60
N ALA A 44 3.59 -1.48 1.36
CA ALA A 44 4.73 -1.99 0.59
C ALA A 44 5.99 -1.19 0.93
N ASP A 45 6.83 -1.77 1.79
CA ASP A 45 8.12 -1.23 2.18
C ASP A 45 9.22 -1.70 1.21
N TYR A 46 10.02 -0.75 0.72
CA TYR A 46 11.17 -0.99 -0.17
C TYR A 46 12.50 -0.54 0.44
N SER A 47 12.51 -0.10 1.71
CA SER A 47 13.69 0.41 2.41
C SER A 47 14.85 -0.58 2.45
N THR A 48 14.55 -1.89 2.49
CA THR A 48 15.55 -2.96 2.54
C THR A 48 15.96 -3.47 1.15
N GLY A 49 15.64 -2.76 0.07
CA GLY A 49 15.96 -3.16 -1.32
C GLY A 49 15.10 -4.31 -1.88
N THR A 50 14.21 -4.89 -1.08
CA THR A 50 13.23 -5.90 -1.49
C THR A 50 11.86 -5.52 -0.94
N ARG A 51 10.80 -5.83 -1.68
CA ARG A 51 9.42 -5.53 -1.26
C ARG A 51 9.05 -6.34 -0.01
N ARG A 52 8.91 -5.66 1.13
CA ARG A 52 8.33 -6.18 2.37
C ARG A 52 6.92 -5.65 2.55
N PHE A 53 6.08 -6.44 3.20
CA PHE A 53 4.70 -6.10 3.46
C PHE A 53 4.46 -5.95 4.96
N LEU A 54 4.39 -4.71 5.42
CA LEU A 54 4.03 -4.39 6.80
C LEU A 54 2.51 -4.43 6.91
N SER A 55 1.99 -5.16 7.89
CA SER A 55 0.54 -5.34 8.06
C SER A 55 0.04 -4.53 9.26
N TYR A 56 -1.05 -3.80 9.08
CA TYR A 56 -1.65 -2.93 10.08
C TYR A 56 -3.15 -3.21 10.19
N ALA A 57 -3.70 -3.07 11.39
CA ALA A 57 -5.14 -3.17 11.62
C ALA A 57 -5.87 -1.86 11.30
N ASP A 58 -5.21 -0.72 11.54
CA ASP A 58 -5.77 0.62 11.39
C ASP A 58 -5.34 1.30 10.07
N GLU A 59 -6.25 2.10 9.49
CA GLU A 59 -5.99 2.85 8.26
C GLU A 59 -4.98 3.97 8.50
N GLY A 60 -5.18 4.75 9.57
CA GLY A 60 -4.36 5.92 9.89
C GLY A 60 -2.91 5.52 10.11
N THR A 61 -2.68 4.46 10.88
CA THR A 61 -1.35 3.91 11.16
C THR A 61 -0.67 3.42 9.89
N ALA A 62 -1.39 2.75 8.99
CA ALA A 62 -0.83 2.29 7.71
C ALA A 62 -0.45 3.46 6.80
N LEU A 63 -1.25 4.53 6.78
CA LEU A 63 -0.96 5.72 5.99
C LEU A 63 0.19 6.53 6.58
N ASP A 64 0.29 6.61 7.91
CA ASP A 64 1.38 7.31 8.59
C ASP A 64 2.72 6.60 8.34
N GLU A 65 2.78 5.28 8.50
CA GLU A 65 4.01 4.53 8.17
C GLU A 65 4.34 4.67 6.67
N ALA A 66 3.34 4.63 5.79
CA ALA A 66 3.57 4.80 4.37
C ALA A 66 4.19 6.17 4.02
N LYS A 67 3.83 7.23 4.76
CA LYS A 67 4.47 8.54 4.64
C LYS A 67 5.86 8.56 5.27
N ARG A 68 6.08 7.80 6.35
CA ARG A 68 7.36 7.71 7.05
C ARG A 68 8.44 7.01 6.22
N ILE A 69 8.06 6.00 5.45
CA ILE A 69 9.00 5.16 4.67
C ILE A 69 9.09 5.56 3.19
N ALA A 70 8.22 6.44 2.72
CA ALA A 70 8.37 7.09 1.42
C ALA A 70 9.45 8.18 1.55
#